data_AF-A0A497I9K8-F1
#
_entry.id   AF-A0A497I9K8-F1
#
_cell.length_a   1.000
_cell.length_b   1.000
_cell.length_c   1.000
_cell.angle_alpha   90.00
_cell.angle_beta   90.00
_cell.angle_gamma   90.00
#
_symmetry.space_group_name_H-M   'P 1'
#
loop_
_entity.id
_entity.type
_entity.pdbx_description
1 polymer ?
#
loop_
_entity_poly.entity_id
_entity_poly.type
_entity_poly.pdbx_seq_one_letter_code
_entity_poly.pdbx_strand_id
1 'polypeptide(L)' 'MNSKDATKLIVAFFICLLAGFIGSYFTSSAIPTWYAGLQKPSFNPPSWVFAPVWTTLYIL' A
#
# COMPACT_ATOMS: atom_id res chain seq x y z
N MET A 1 -23.54 -14.89 2.66
CA MET A 1 -22.43 -15.20 1.73
C MET A 1 -22.17 -16.69 1.80
N ASN A 2 -22.16 -17.40 0.67
CA ASN A 2 -21.81 -18.83 0.66
C ASN A 2 -20.28 -18.99 0.64
N SER A 3 -19.78 -20.21 0.85
CA SER A 3 -18.33 -20.47 0.91
C SER A 3 -17.59 -20.10 -0.37
N LYS A 4 -18.24 -20.19 -1.55
CA LYS A 4 -17.60 -19.85 -2.84
C LYS A 4 -17.42 -18.35 -3.00
N ASP A 5 -18.41 -17.57 -2.57
CA ASP A 5 -18.35 -16.10 -2.62
C ASP A 5 -17.33 -15.56 -1.63
N ALA A 6 -17.25 -16.16 -0.43
CA ALA A 6 -16.21 -15.83 0.54
C ALA A 6 -14.80 -16.11 -0.01
N THR A 7 -14.59 -17.25 -0.66
CA THR A 7 -13.30 -17.57 -1.30
C THR A 7 -12.96 -16.57 -2.40
N LYS A 8 -13.91 -16.20 -3.26
CA LYS A 8 -13.67 -15.20 -4.32
C LYS A 8 -13.26 -13.85 -3.74
N LEU A 9 -13.92 -13.40 -2.68
CA LEU A 9 -13.61 -12.14 -2.01
C LEU A 9 -12.21 -12.14 -1.41
N ILE A 10 -11.83 -13.22 -0.71
CA ILE A 10 -10.49 -13.38 -0.14
C ILE A 10 -9.44 -13.33 -1.26
N VAL A 11 -9.65 -14.06 -2.35
CA VAL A 11 -8.73 -14.06 -3.49
C VAL A 11 -8.60 -12.66 -4.10
N ALA A 12 -9.70 -11.92 -4.24
CA ALA A 12 -9.69 -10.54 -4.74
C ALA A 12 -8.85 -9.61 -3.84
N PHE A 13 -9.04 -9.66 -2.52
CA PHE A 13 -8.22 -8.88 -1.58
C PHE A 13 -6.74 -9.24 -1.67
N PHE A 14 -6.40 -10.53 -1.74
CA PHE A 14 -5.02 -10.96 -1.90
C PHE A 14 -4.39 -10.43 -3.18
N ILE A 15 -5.11 -10.47 -4.31
CA ILE A 15 -4.61 -9.95 -5.59
C ILE A 15 -4.36 -8.43 -5.50
N CYS A 16 -5.30 -7.66 -4.94
CA CYS A 16 -5.15 -6.21 -4.78
C CYS A 16 -3.97 -5.85 -3.87
N LEU A 17 -3.86 -6.51 -2.71
CA LEU A 17 -2.75 -6.28 -1.78
C LEU A 17 -1.40 -6.69 -2.39
N LEU A 18 -1.36 -7.77 -3.18
CA LEU A 18 -0.15 -8.22 -3.86
C LEU A 18 0.31 -7.20 -4.91
N ALA A 19 -0.61 -6.61 -5.67
CA ALA A 19 -0.28 -5.54 -6.60
C ALA A 19 0.37 -4.34 -5.88
N GLY A 20 -0.21 -3.94 -4.74
CA GLY A 20 0.37 -2.93 -3.86
C GLY A 20 1.77 -3.26 -3.37
N PHE A 21 1.96 -4.49 -2.87
CA PHE A 21 3.24 -4.98 -2.38
C PHE A 21 4.33 -4.98 -3.46
N ILE A 22 4.01 -5.48 -4.67
CA ILE A 22 4.95 -5.50 -5.79
C ILE A 22 5.38 -4.08 -6.16
N GLY A 23 4.42 -3.15 -6.29
CA GLY A 23 4.71 -1.75 -6.56
C GLY A 23 5.60 -1.10 -5.48
N SER A 24 5.30 -1.38 -4.20
CA SER A 24 6.11 -0.91 -3.08
C SER A 24 7.53 -1.47 -3.09
N TYR A 25 7.71 -2.74 -3.47
CA TYR A 25 9.03 -3.37 -3.53
C TYR A 25 9.95 -2.64 -4.51
N PHE A 26 9.48 -2.39 -5.73
CA PHE A 26 10.25 -1.70 -6.76
C PHE A 26 10.47 -0.21 -6.51
N THR A 27 9.61 0.44 -5.71
CA THR A 27 9.70 1.88 -5.43
C THR A 27 10.36 2.21 -4.08
N SER A 28 10.52 1.23 -3.17
CA SER A 28 11.05 1.47 -1.83
C SER A 28 12.48 2.07 -1.81
N SER A 29 13.32 1.73 -2.79
CA SER A 29 14.68 2.27 -2.93
C SER A 29 14.72 3.77 -3.24
N ALA A 30 13.62 4.32 -3.76
CA ALA A 30 13.46 5.75 -4.01
C ALA A 30 13.26 6.58 -2.72
N ILE A 31 12.81 5.94 -1.63
CA ILE A 31 12.47 6.60 -0.36
C ILE A 31 13.70 7.23 0.31
N PRO A 32 14.79 6.49 0.59
CA PRO A 32 15.98 7.07 1.25
C PRO A 32 16.84 7.90 0.29
N THR A 33 16.59 7.85 -1.01
CA THR A 33 17.38 8.57 -2.02
C THR A 33 16.80 9.97 -2.23
N TRP A 34 16.03 10.20 -3.29
CA TRP A 34 15.56 11.54 -3.63
C TRP A 34 14.40 12.01 -2.73
N TYR A 35 13.51 11.11 -2.32
CA TYR A 35 12.31 11.47 -1.56
C TYR A 35 12.64 12.01 -0.15
N ALA A 36 13.66 11.45 0.50
CA ALA A 36 14.16 11.93 1.78
C ALA A 36 14.68 13.38 1.69
N GLY A 37 15.34 13.74 0.57
CA GLY A 37 15.94 15.06 0.34
C GLY A 37 14.96 16.19 0.03
N LEU A 38 13.69 15.89 -0.25
CA LEU A 38 12.67 16.90 -0.50
C LEU A 38 12.43 17.81 0.71
N GLN A 39 12.30 19.11 0.46
CA GLN A 39 11.71 20.06 1.40
C GLN A 39 10.21 19.77 1.51
N LYS A 40 9.83 19.07 2.57
CA LYS A 40 8.44 18.66 2.84
C LYS A 40 7.75 19.73 3.69
N PRO A 41 6.46 20.04 3.45
CA PRO A 41 5.69 20.91 4.33
C PRO A 41 5.57 20.29 5.73
N SER A 42 5.33 21.11 6.76
CA SER A 42 5.25 20.66 8.16
C SER A 42 4.11 19.68 8.46
N PHE A 43 3.09 19.63 7.59
CA PHE A 43 1.95 18.70 7.69
C PHE A 43 2.15 17.40 6.89
N ASN A 44 3.32 17.18 6.30
CA ASN A 44 3.62 15.92 5.62
C ASN A 44 3.68 14.77 6.66
N PRO A 45 2.87 13.71 6.52
CA PRO A 45 2.87 12.62 7.48
C PRO A 45 4.17 11.79 7.38
N PRO A 46 4.59 11.12 8.47
CA PRO A 46 5.73 10.20 8.41
C PRO A 46 5.59 9.14 7.31
N SER A 47 6.69 8.74 6.66
CA SER A 47 6.69 7.78 5.54
C SER A 47 6.04 6.42 5.87
N TRP A 48 6.02 6.00 7.13
CA TRP A 48 5.38 4.74 7.54
C TRP A 48 3.85 4.78 7.42
N VAL A 49 3.23 5.97 7.42
CA VAL A 49 1.76 6.15 7.32
C VAL A 49 1.23 5.71 5.95
N PHE A 50 2.07 5.70 4.91
CA PHE A 50 1.68 5.24 3.59
C PHE A 50 1.20 3.78 3.60
N ALA A 51 1.84 2.91 4.39
CA ALA A 51 1.46 1.49 4.47
C ALA A 51 0.00 1.27 4.95
N PRO A 52 -0.42 1.75 6.14
CA PRO A 52 -1.80 1.56 6.60
C PRO A 52 -2.84 2.27 5.72
N VAL A 53 -2.51 3.44 5.14
CA VAL A 53 -3.42 4.15 4.22
C VAL A 53 -3.68 3.31 2.97
N TRP A 54 -2.63 2.85 2.29
CA TRP A 54 -2.78 2.04 1.07
C TRP A 54 -3.43 0.68 1.34
N THR A 55 -3.09 0.01 2.43
CA THR A 55 -3.76 -1.24 2.82
C THR A 55 -5.25 -1.02 3.06
N THR A 56 -5.64 0.07 3.71
CA THR A 56 -7.06 0.42 3.92
C THR A 56 -7.75 0.64 2.58
N LEU A 57 -7.17 1.47 1.70
CA LEU A 57 -7.76 1.77 0.39
C LEU A 57 -7.93 0.53 -0.51
N TYR A 58 -7.09 -0.49 -0.37
CA TYR A 58 -7.22 -1.74 -1.15
C TYR A 58 -8.22 -2.75 -0.58
N ILE A 59 -8.66 -2.57 0.67
CA ILE A 59 -9.64 -3.45 1.34
C ILE A 59 -11.06 -2.85 1.32
N LEU A 60 -11.17 -1.52 1.17
CA LEU A 60 -12.44 -0.80 0.95
C LEU A 60 -13.04 -1.12 -0.42
#